data_AF-A0A6P0ZPS0-F1
#
_entry.id   AF-A0A6P0ZPS0-F1
#
_cell.length_a   1.000
_cell.length_b   1.000
_cell.length_c   1.000
_cell.angle_alpha   90.00
_cell.angle_beta   90.00
_cell.angle_gamma   90.00
#
_symmetry.space_group_name_H-M   'P 1'
#
loop_
_entity.id
_entity.type
_entity.pdbx_description
1 polymer ?
#
loop_
_entity_poly.entity_id
_entity_poly.type
_entity_poly.pdbx_seq_one_letter_code
_entity_poly.pdbx_strand_id
1 'polypeptide(L)'
;MVSSSSIAVRELPIFPLPEVVLFPGRPLPLHIFEFRYRIMMNTILESDRRFGVLMWDPVKQEPATVGCCAEIIHFQRLPDDRMKIVTLGQQRFRVLEYVREKPYRVGLVEWIEDQPPAEDLRPKAKEVAQLLRDVVRLSAKLTNQKIELPEDLPDLPIELSYWVASNLYGVALEQQALLETLDTAQRLERETEILTSTRNHLAARTVLKDALT
;
A
#
# COMPACT_ATOMS: atom_id res chain seq x y z
N MET A 1 -28.93 -18.49 12.00
CA MET A 1 -27.82 -18.69 12.94
C MET A 1 -26.76 -17.68 12.61
N VAL A 2 -26.62 -16.65 13.44
CA VAL A 2 -25.59 -15.62 13.24
C VAL A 2 -24.27 -16.28 13.62
N SER A 3 -23.43 -16.57 12.62
CA SER A 3 -22.06 -17.01 12.85
C SER A 3 -21.34 -15.83 13.49
N SER A 4 -21.04 -15.91 14.79
CA SER A 4 -20.12 -14.99 15.43
C SER A 4 -18.73 -15.27 14.86
N SER A 5 -18.39 -14.62 13.74
CA SER A 5 -16.99 -14.48 13.36
C SER A 5 -16.33 -13.76 14.53
N SER A 6 -15.52 -14.48 15.32
CA SER A 6 -14.73 -13.88 16.38
C SER A 6 -13.82 -12.85 15.72
N ILE A 7 -14.20 -11.58 15.77
CA ILE A 7 -13.34 -10.48 15.34
C ILE A 7 -12.10 -10.62 16.21
N ALA A 8 -10.99 -11.05 15.61
CA ALA A 8 -9.74 -11.26 16.33
C ALA A 8 -9.14 -9.88 16.62
N VAL A 9 -9.66 -9.25 17.67
CA VAL A 9 -9.24 -7.93 18.11
C VAL A 9 -7.86 -8.03 18.75
N ARG A 10 -6.92 -7.16 18.34
CA ARG A 10 -5.56 -7.11 18.90
C ARG A 10 -5.11 -5.67 19.15
N GLU A 11 -4.27 -5.49 20.15
CA GLU A 11 -3.50 -4.27 20.29
C GLU A 11 -2.34 -4.26 19.29
N LEU A 12 -2.20 -3.16 18.55
CA LEU A 12 -1.17 -3.00 17.55
C LEU A 12 -0.51 -1.63 17.72
N PRO A 13 0.83 -1.55 17.88
CA PRO A 13 1.55 -0.27 17.80
C PRO A 13 1.31 0.37 16.44
N ILE A 14 0.93 1.65 16.43
CA ILE A 14 0.54 2.37 15.22
C ILE A 14 1.61 3.38 14.85
N PHE A 15 2.01 3.34 13.59
CA PHE A 15 2.95 4.26 12.96
C PHE A 15 2.26 5.03 11.83
N PRO A 16 1.78 6.26 12.13
CA PRO A 16 1.27 7.16 11.10
C PRO A 16 2.42 7.71 10.26
N LEU A 17 2.31 7.62 8.93
CA LEU A 17 3.29 8.15 7.99
C LEU A 17 2.65 9.15 7.01
N PRO A 18 3.26 10.32 6.78
CA PRO A 18 2.75 11.30 5.83
C PRO A 18 2.83 10.74 4.41
N GLU A 19 1.70 10.73 3.70
CA GLU A 19 1.61 10.35 2.28
C GLU A 19 2.14 8.93 1.93
N VAL A 20 2.24 8.04 2.92
CA VAL A 20 2.65 6.64 2.70
C VAL A 20 1.48 5.71 2.98
N VAL A 21 1.09 4.93 1.97
CA VAL A 21 0.12 3.84 2.08
C VAL A 21 0.86 2.52 1.86
N LEU A 22 0.84 1.65 2.87
CA LEU A 22 1.39 0.29 2.76
C LEU A 22 0.30 -0.66 2.29
N PHE A 23 0.62 -1.52 1.32
CA PHE A 23 -0.25 -2.58 0.83
C PHE A 23 0.28 -3.97 1.23
N PRO A 24 -0.61 -4.98 1.35
CA PRO A 24 -0.21 -6.37 1.52
C PRO A 24 0.81 -6.83 0.47
N GLY A 25 1.83 -7.58 0.90
CA GLY A 25 2.89 -8.10 0.05
C GLY A 25 3.90 -7.05 -0.45
N ARG A 26 3.77 -5.77 -0.06
CA ARG A 26 4.66 -4.71 -0.52
C ARG A 26 5.75 -4.38 0.50
N PRO A 27 7.00 -4.20 0.06
CA PRO A 27 8.07 -3.81 0.96
C PRO A 27 7.98 -2.32 1.30
N LEU A 28 8.30 -1.97 2.54
CA LEU A 28 8.42 -0.59 2.98
C LEU A 28 9.72 -0.41 3.78
N PRO A 29 10.77 0.18 3.16
CA PRO A 29 11.97 0.57 3.87
C PRO A 29 11.74 1.86 4.64
N LEU A 30 12.17 1.92 5.90
CA LEU A 30 12.03 3.10 6.75
C LEU A 30 13.34 3.42 7.48
N HIS A 31 13.57 4.72 7.68
CA HIS A 31 14.61 5.22 8.56
C HIS A 31 13.95 5.78 9.83
N ILE A 32 14.18 5.09 10.95
CA ILE A 32 13.60 5.42 12.25
C ILE A 32 14.58 6.31 13.00
N PHE A 33 14.21 7.58 13.13
CA PHE A 33 15.03 8.59 13.81
C PHE A 33 14.30 9.29 14.95
N GLU A 34 12.97 9.44 14.89
CA GLU A 34 12.20 10.05 15.98
C GLU A 34 12.24 9.20 17.25
N PHE A 35 12.46 9.86 18.39
CA PHE A 35 12.63 9.21 19.69
C PHE A 35 11.48 8.27 20.06
N ARG A 36 10.22 8.69 19.88
CA ARG A 36 9.04 7.86 20.16
C ARG A 36 9.02 6.57 19.34
N TYR A 37 9.43 6.61 18.07
CA TYR A 37 9.44 5.43 17.22
C TYR A 37 10.67 4.57 17.47
N ARG A 38 11.80 5.13 17.93
CA ARG A 38 12.91 4.33 18.48
C ARG A 38 12.45 3.47 19.67
N ILE A 39 11.67 4.04 20.59
CA ILE A 39 11.07 3.28 21.71
C ILE A 39 10.12 2.20 21.17
N MET A 40 9.25 2.55 20.21
CA MET A 40 8.35 1.59 19.57
C MET A 40 9.12 0.41 18.97
N MET A 41 10.16 0.68 18.18
CA MET A 41 10.98 -0.35 17.53
C MET A 41 11.65 -1.27 18.54
N ASN A 42 12.22 -0.73 19.62
CA ASN A 42 12.80 -1.56 20.68
C ASN A 42 11.76 -2.50 21.31
N THR A 43 10.51 -2.03 21.48
CA THR A 43 9.43 -2.85 22.02
C THR A 43 9.05 -3.98 21.05
N ILE A 44 8.81 -3.66 19.77
CA ILE A 44 8.29 -4.65 18.81
C ILE A 44 9.34 -5.65 18.34
N LEU A 45 10.63 -5.29 18.39
CA LEU A 45 11.72 -6.21 18.06
C LEU A 45 11.87 -7.34 19.09
N GLU A 46 11.37 -7.14 20.31
CA GLU A 46 11.32 -8.14 21.39
C GLU A 46 10.01 -8.95 21.39
N SER A 47 9.03 -8.59 20.54
CA SER A 47 7.74 -9.29 20.40
C SER A 47 7.64 -10.01 19.04
N ASP A 48 6.51 -9.84 18.34
CA ASP A 48 6.17 -10.41 17.04
C ASP A 48 6.64 -9.57 15.85
N ARG A 49 7.42 -8.49 16.06
CA ARG A 49 8.00 -7.63 15.02
C ARG A 49 6.97 -6.96 14.11
N ARG A 50 5.74 -6.80 14.59
CA ARG A 50 4.62 -6.27 13.82
C ARG A 50 4.16 -4.94 14.36
N PHE A 51 3.72 -4.07 13.44
CA PHE A 51 3.12 -2.78 13.75
C PHE A 51 2.21 -2.34 12.62
N GLY A 52 1.24 -1.48 12.91
CA GLY A 52 0.30 -0.96 11.94
C GLY A 52 0.85 0.29 11.26
N VAL A 53 0.83 0.32 9.94
CA VAL A 53 1.10 1.54 9.16
C VAL A 53 -0.24 2.17 8.77
N LEU A 54 -0.41 3.45 9.11
CA LEU A 54 -1.54 4.26 8.67
C LEU A 54 -1.01 5.44 7.87
N MET A 55 -1.68 5.77 6.77
CA MET A 55 -1.45 7.05 6.12
C MET A 55 -1.92 8.17 7.07
N TRP A 56 -1.09 9.19 7.26
CA TRP A 56 -1.51 10.44 7.86
C TRP A 56 -2.16 11.31 6.78
N ASP A 57 -3.46 11.58 6.92
CA ASP A 57 -4.23 12.43 6.01
C ASP A 57 -3.86 13.90 6.26
N PRO A 58 -3.21 14.58 5.29
CA PRO A 58 -2.79 15.97 5.46
C PRO A 58 -3.96 16.95 5.44
N VAL A 59 -5.12 16.57 4.91
CA VAL A 59 -6.32 17.42 4.88
C VAL A 59 -7.03 17.36 6.22
N LYS A 60 -7.24 16.15 6.75
CA LYS A 60 -7.92 15.94 8.03
C LYS A 60 -7.00 16.14 9.24
N GLN A 61 -5.68 16.11 9.04
CA GLN A 61 -4.68 16.15 10.12
C GLN A 61 -4.85 14.99 11.11
N GLU A 62 -5.20 13.81 10.61
CA GLU A 62 -5.43 12.60 11.40
C GLU A 62 -4.95 11.35 10.64
N PRO A 63 -4.61 10.24 11.34
CA PRO A 63 -4.36 8.97 10.67
C PRO A 63 -5.64 8.44 10.02
N ALA A 64 -5.50 7.79 8.87
CA ALA A 64 -6.58 7.01 8.29
C ALA A 64 -7.06 5.91 9.26
N THR A 65 -8.28 5.42 9.10
CA THR A 65 -8.83 4.38 9.97
C THR A 65 -8.41 2.98 9.54
N VAL A 66 -8.04 2.80 8.27
CA VAL A 66 -7.58 1.52 7.70
C VAL A 66 -6.11 1.62 7.34
N GLY A 67 -5.37 0.56 7.66
CA GLY A 67 -3.95 0.43 7.38
C GLY A 67 -3.55 -0.96 6.96
N CYS A 68 -2.24 -1.16 6.86
CA CYS A 68 -1.64 -2.47 6.65
C CYS A 68 -0.63 -2.76 7.76
N CYS A 69 -0.70 -3.97 8.32
CA CYS A 69 0.28 -4.43 9.28
C CYS A 69 1.60 -4.66 8.55
N ALA A 70 2.67 -4.06 9.05
CA ALA A 70 4.03 -4.25 8.59
C ALA A 70 4.72 -5.26 9.50
N GLU A 71 5.42 -6.22 8.90
CA GLU A 71 6.35 -7.11 9.62
C GLU A 71 7.79 -6.73 9.29
N ILE A 72 8.65 -6.56 10.29
CA ILE A 72 10.07 -6.27 10.09
C ILE A 72 10.79 -7.53 9.61
N ILE A 73 11.23 -7.53 8.35
CA ILE A 73 12.01 -8.62 7.74
C ILE A 73 13.52 -8.41 7.85
N HIS A 74 13.97 -7.15 7.93
CA HIS A 74 15.38 -6.81 8.14
C HIS A 74 15.51 -5.51 8.93
N PHE A 75 16.54 -5.40 9.76
CA PHE A 75 16.88 -4.14 10.43
C PHE A 75 18.38 -3.99 10.65
N GLN A 76 18.82 -2.73 10.69
CA GLN A 76 20.17 -2.32 11.03
C GLN A 76 20.10 -1.19 12.07
N ARG A 77 20.70 -1.41 13.24
CA ARG A 77 20.91 -0.36 14.24
C ARG A 77 22.11 0.50 13.86
N LEU A 78 21.97 1.81 14.02
CA LEU A 78 23.02 2.80 13.80
C LEU A 78 23.65 3.21 15.15
N PRO A 79 24.87 3.78 15.17
CA PRO A 79 25.58 4.12 16.40
C PRO A 79 24.87 5.13 17.32
N ASP A 80 23.89 5.88 16.80
CA ASP A 80 23.09 6.87 17.53
C ASP A 80 21.67 6.39 17.85
N ASP A 81 21.49 5.06 17.93
CA ASP A 81 20.22 4.33 18.14
C ASP A 81 19.15 4.57 17.07
N ARG A 82 19.46 5.25 15.98
CA ARG A 82 18.58 5.23 14.80
C ARG A 82 18.56 3.82 14.21
N MET A 83 17.52 3.52 13.44
CA MET A 83 17.41 2.23 12.76
C MET A 83 17.02 2.40 11.31
N LYS A 84 17.65 1.63 10.43
CA LYS A 84 17.08 1.35 9.11
C LYS A 84 16.34 0.03 9.19
N ILE A 85 15.11 -0.01 8.74
CA ILE A 85 14.31 -1.24 8.70
C ILE A 85 13.79 -1.47 7.29
N VAL A 86 13.61 -2.73 6.94
CA VAL A 86 12.82 -3.16 5.79
C VAL A 86 11.67 -3.97 6.33
N THR A 87 10.47 -3.61 5.92
CA THR A 87 9.25 -4.29 6.32
C THR A 87 8.54 -4.89 5.11
N LEU A 88 7.68 -5.87 5.35
CA LEU A 88 6.77 -6.42 4.35
C LEU A 88 5.33 -6.26 4.84
N GLY A 89 4.46 -5.66 4.02
CA GLY A 89 3.03 -5.57 4.29
C GLY A 89 2.39 -6.95 4.41
N GLN A 90 1.61 -7.14 5.46
CA GLN A 90 0.88 -8.36 5.79
C GLN A 90 -0.61 -8.12 5.51
N GLN A 91 -1.46 -8.27 6.51
CA GLN A 91 -2.90 -8.07 6.39
C GLN A 91 -3.29 -6.60 6.59
N ARG A 92 -4.42 -6.20 5.98
CA ARG A 92 -5.06 -4.93 6.28
C ARG A 92 -5.78 -5.02 7.62
N PHE A 93 -5.89 -3.89 8.30
CA PHE A 93 -6.62 -3.78 9.56
C PHE A 93 -7.41 -2.48 9.60
N ARG A 94 -8.41 -2.42 10.47
CA ARG A 94 -9.13 -1.20 10.84
C ARG A 94 -8.88 -0.89 12.31
N VAL A 95 -8.56 0.36 12.62
CA VAL A 95 -8.50 0.85 13.99
C VAL A 95 -9.92 1.05 14.51
N LEU A 96 -10.23 0.40 15.63
CA LEU A 96 -11.48 0.57 16.35
C LEU A 96 -11.39 1.72 17.34
N GLU A 97 -10.29 1.77 18.11
CA GLU A 97 -10.00 2.85 19.06
C GLU A 97 -8.50 2.90 19.37
N TYR A 98 -8.04 4.02 19.96
CA TYR A 98 -6.68 4.15 20.48
C TYR A 98 -6.68 3.94 22.00
N VAL A 99 -6.11 2.82 22.45
CA VAL A 99 -6.00 2.48 23.87
C VAL A 99 -4.82 3.16 24.56
N ARG A 100 -3.86 3.67 23.78
CA ARG A 100 -2.70 4.43 24.27
C ARG A 100 -2.22 5.42 23.22
N GLU A 101 -1.83 6.62 23.64
CA GLU A 101 -1.27 7.64 22.73
C GLU A 101 0.23 7.91 22.89
N LYS A 102 0.75 7.74 24.11
CA LYS A 102 2.15 8.05 24.44
C LYS A 102 2.93 6.78 24.84
N PRO A 103 4.24 6.69 24.51
CA PRO A 103 5.01 7.63 23.69
C PRO A 103 4.68 7.55 22.20
N TYR A 104 4.04 6.46 21.77
CA TYR A 104 3.48 6.21 20.45
C TYR A 104 2.06 5.64 20.59
N ARG A 105 1.27 5.73 19.52
CA ARG A 105 -0.11 5.24 19.52
C ARG A 105 -0.15 3.71 19.53
N VAL A 106 -1.09 3.15 20.29
CA VAL A 106 -1.49 1.75 20.21
C VAL A 106 -2.98 1.73 19.91
N GLY A 107 -3.32 1.09 18.79
CA GLY A 107 -4.69 0.91 18.36
C GLY A 107 -5.21 -0.46 18.78
N LEU A 108 -6.45 -0.53 19.20
CA LEU A 108 -7.22 -1.76 19.20
C LEU A 108 -7.73 -1.95 17.76
N VAL A 109 -7.34 -3.04 17.11
CA VAL A 109 -7.59 -3.25 15.67
C VAL A 109 -8.36 -4.52 15.39
N GLU A 110 -9.12 -4.50 14.30
CA GLU A 110 -9.69 -5.68 13.66
C GLU A 110 -9.00 -5.94 12.31
N TRP A 111 -8.78 -7.21 11.99
CA TRP A 111 -8.28 -7.61 10.68
C TRP A 111 -9.41 -7.56 9.65
N ILE A 112 -9.11 -7.03 8.46
CA ILE A 112 -10.07 -6.92 7.36
C ILE A 112 -9.61 -7.74 6.17
N GLU A 113 -10.55 -8.48 5.59
CA GLU A 113 -10.35 -9.31 4.40
C GLU A 113 -11.26 -8.80 3.27
N ASP A 114 -10.86 -9.08 2.03
CA ASP A 114 -11.73 -8.80 0.87
C ASP A 114 -12.94 -9.73 0.91
N GLN A 115 -14.05 -9.24 0.39
CA GLN A 115 -15.22 -10.06 0.13
C GLN A 115 -14.89 -11.07 -0.98
N PRO A 116 -15.32 -12.33 -0.86
CA PRO A 116 -15.16 -13.30 -1.93
C PRO A 116 -15.78 -12.76 -3.23
N PRO A 117 -15.06 -12.83 -4.38
CA PRO A 117 -15.57 -12.28 -5.62
C PRO A 117 -16.78 -13.06 -6.11
N ALA A 118 -17.78 -12.36 -6.64
CA ALA A 118 -18.99 -12.98 -7.21
C ALA A 118 -18.71 -13.72 -8.52
N GLU A 119 -17.66 -13.32 -9.25
CA GLU A 119 -17.25 -13.86 -10.54
C GLU A 119 -15.74 -14.04 -10.63
N ASP A 120 -15.27 -14.71 -11.68
CA ASP A 120 -13.84 -14.86 -11.94
C ASP A 120 -13.22 -13.54 -12.40
N LEU A 121 -12.34 -12.96 -11.57
CA LEU A 121 -11.67 -11.68 -11.84
C LEU A 121 -10.39 -11.81 -12.68
N ARG A 122 -9.96 -13.02 -13.05
CA ARG A 122 -8.75 -13.22 -13.88
C ARG A 122 -8.78 -12.45 -15.21
N PRO A 123 -9.92 -12.36 -15.95
CA PRO A 123 -10.00 -11.54 -17.16
C PRO A 123 -9.74 -10.05 -16.89
N LYS A 124 -10.35 -9.47 -15.85
CA LYS A 124 -10.14 -8.08 -15.44
C LYS A 124 -8.68 -7.84 -15.01
N ALA A 125 -8.10 -8.76 -14.24
CA ALA A 125 -6.69 -8.68 -13.84
C ALA A 125 -5.75 -8.66 -15.06
N LYS A 126 -6.01 -9.50 -16.07
CA LYS A 126 -5.23 -9.50 -17.32
C LYS A 126 -5.34 -8.19 -18.09
N GLU A 127 -6.54 -7.59 -18.12
CA GLU A 127 -6.76 -6.28 -18.72
C GLU A 127 -5.94 -5.18 -18.02
N VAL A 128 -6.02 -5.11 -16.68
CA VAL A 128 -5.23 -4.17 -15.86
C VAL A 128 -3.73 -4.36 -16.11
N ALA A 129 -3.25 -5.60 -16.10
CA ALA A 129 -1.84 -5.90 -16.37
C ALA A 129 -1.40 -5.44 -17.77
N GLN A 130 -2.27 -5.58 -18.79
CA GLN A 130 -1.99 -5.09 -20.13
C GLN A 130 -1.94 -3.57 -20.19
N LEU A 131 -2.89 -2.87 -19.57
CA LEU A 131 -2.92 -1.41 -19.48
C LEU A 131 -1.65 -0.87 -18.80
N LEU A 132 -1.22 -1.52 -17.71
CA LEU A 132 0.02 -1.17 -17.03
C LEU A 132 1.24 -1.30 -17.95
N ARG A 133 1.36 -2.42 -18.70
CA ARG A 133 2.44 -2.60 -19.69
C ARG A 133 2.42 -1.51 -20.75
N ASP A 134 1.25 -1.11 -21.23
CA ASP A 134 1.10 -0.04 -22.21
C ASP A 134 1.57 1.32 -21.63
N VAL A 135 1.18 1.64 -20.40
CA VAL A 135 1.62 2.86 -19.69
C VAL A 135 3.14 2.89 -19.56
N VAL A 136 3.75 1.79 -19.11
CA VAL A 136 5.21 1.71 -18.95
C VAL A 136 5.93 1.86 -20.29
N ARG A 137 5.45 1.19 -21.34
CA ARG A 137 6.01 1.29 -22.70
C ARG A 137 5.95 2.71 -23.24
N LEU A 138 4.82 3.39 -23.10
CA LEU A 138 4.65 4.78 -23.57
C LEU A 138 5.51 5.75 -22.77
N SER A 139 5.58 5.57 -21.45
CA SER A 139 6.43 6.37 -20.57
C SER A 139 7.91 6.24 -20.95
N ALA A 140 8.39 5.00 -21.16
CA ALA A 140 9.77 4.73 -21.61
C ALA A 140 10.11 5.41 -22.95
N LYS A 141 9.17 5.42 -23.91
CA LYS A 141 9.34 6.12 -25.20
C LYS A 141 9.45 7.64 -25.02
N LEU A 142 8.69 8.21 -24.08
CA LEU A 142 8.72 9.66 -23.81
C LEU A 142 10.00 10.10 -23.11
N THR A 143 10.40 9.38 -22.06
CA THR A 143 11.55 9.75 -21.21
C THR A 143 12.89 9.29 -21.78
N ASN A 144 12.88 8.42 -22.81
CA ASN A 144 14.08 7.77 -23.34
C ASN A 144 14.83 6.95 -22.28
N GLN A 145 14.12 6.53 -21.22
CA GLN A 145 14.63 5.69 -20.16
C GLN A 145 14.01 4.30 -20.28
N LYS A 146 14.80 3.26 -20.01
CA LYS A 146 14.25 1.92 -19.81
C LYS A 146 13.53 1.89 -18.47
N ILE A 147 12.21 1.86 -18.51
CA ILE A 147 11.37 1.56 -17.35
C ILE A 147 11.03 0.07 -17.48
N GLU A 148 11.58 -0.74 -16.60
CA GLU A 148 11.35 -2.19 -16.59
C GLU A 148 10.29 -2.52 -15.55
N LEU A 149 9.24 -3.21 -15.99
CA LEU A 149 8.33 -3.90 -15.10
C LEU A 149 9.02 -5.18 -14.62
N PRO A 150 8.74 -5.67 -13.40
CA PRO A 150 9.12 -7.03 -13.02
C PRO A 150 8.61 -8.02 -14.06
N GLU A 151 9.42 -9.03 -14.39
CA GLU A 151 9.06 -10.05 -15.39
C GLU A 151 7.76 -10.78 -14.98
N ASP A 152 7.60 -11.03 -13.68
CA ASP A 152 6.43 -11.70 -13.11
C ASP A 152 5.58 -10.72 -12.29
N LEU A 153 4.49 -10.26 -12.90
CA LEU A 153 3.40 -9.61 -12.16
C LEU A 153 2.61 -10.67 -11.37
N PRO A 154 1.99 -10.31 -10.23
CA PRO A 154 1.16 -11.26 -9.49
C PRO A 154 0.01 -11.79 -10.36
N ASP A 155 -0.19 -13.12 -10.33
CA ASP A 155 -1.26 -13.79 -11.10
C ASP A 155 -2.63 -13.69 -10.42
N LEU A 156 -2.63 -13.60 -9.08
CA LEU A 156 -3.87 -13.52 -8.31
C LEU A 156 -4.47 -12.11 -8.41
N PRO A 157 -5.76 -11.96 -8.79
CA PRO A 157 -6.38 -10.64 -8.97
C PRO A 157 -6.24 -9.70 -7.77
N ILE A 158 -6.36 -10.23 -6.56
CA ILE A 158 -6.22 -9.45 -5.32
C ILE A 158 -4.79 -8.93 -5.13
N GLU A 159 -3.78 -9.78 -5.34
CA GLU A 159 -2.37 -9.41 -5.22
C GLU A 159 -1.96 -8.42 -6.30
N LEU A 160 -2.45 -8.61 -7.53
CA LEU A 160 -2.23 -7.68 -8.63
C LEU A 160 -2.81 -6.30 -8.28
N SER A 161 -4.03 -6.23 -7.75
CA SER A 161 -4.65 -4.96 -7.38
C SER A 161 -3.83 -4.21 -6.31
N TYR A 162 -3.36 -4.91 -5.27
CA TYR A 162 -2.46 -4.30 -4.29
C TYR A 162 -1.13 -3.84 -4.90
N TRP A 163 -0.58 -4.64 -5.81
CA TRP A 163 0.65 -4.31 -6.50
C TRP A 163 0.48 -3.03 -7.32
N VAL A 164 -0.56 -2.95 -8.16
CA VAL A 164 -0.83 -1.80 -9.02
C VAL A 164 -1.07 -0.55 -8.18
N ALA A 165 -1.96 -0.63 -7.19
CA ALA A 165 -2.26 0.48 -6.29
C ALA A 165 -0.99 1.01 -5.59
N SER A 166 -0.09 0.13 -5.13
CA SER A 166 1.16 0.54 -4.47
C SER A 166 2.16 1.27 -5.38
N ASN A 167 2.04 1.12 -6.71
CA ASN A 167 2.91 1.77 -7.70
C ASN A 167 2.30 3.08 -8.26
N LEU A 168 1.15 3.53 -7.76
CA LEU A 168 0.57 4.83 -8.09
C LEU A 168 1.27 5.94 -7.30
N TYR A 169 2.35 6.48 -7.84
CA TYR A 169 3.15 7.52 -7.17
C TYR A 169 2.45 8.88 -7.13
N GLY A 170 2.60 9.59 -6.00
CA GLY A 170 2.14 10.98 -5.83
C GLY A 170 0.63 11.15 -5.63
N VAL A 171 -0.10 10.05 -5.40
CA VAL A 171 -1.55 10.04 -5.24
C VAL A 171 -1.98 9.28 -3.98
N ALA A 172 -1.42 9.64 -2.82
CA ALA A 172 -1.62 8.93 -1.55
C ALA A 172 -3.10 8.79 -1.16
N LEU A 173 -3.94 9.79 -1.42
CA LEU A 173 -5.39 9.71 -1.17
C LEU A 173 -6.08 8.64 -2.03
N GLU A 174 -5.68 8.52 -3.30
CA GLU A 174 -6.19 7.48 -4.20
C GLU A 174 -5.70 6.10 -3.74
N GLN A 175 -4.43 5.98 -3.34
CA GLN A 175 -3.90 4.75 -2.76
C GLN A 175 -4.66 4.36 -1.49
N GLN A 176 -4.99 5.31 -0.62
CA GLN A 176 -5.75 5.05 0.60
C GLN A 176 -7.16 4.56 0.27
N ALA A 177 -7.86 5.19 -0.68
CA ALA A 177 -9.17 4.74 -1.13
C ALA A 177 -9.12 3.31 -1.71
N LEU A 178 -8.08 3.00 -2.50
CA LEU A 178 -7.85 1.65 -3.01
C LEU A 178 -7.56 0.67 -1.88
N LEU A 179 -6.78 1.02 -0.85
CA LEU A 179 -6.52 0.14 0.30
C LEU A 179 -7.81 -0.20 1.08
N GLU A 180 -8.67 0.80 1.26
CA GLU A 180 -9.95 0.72 1.98
C GLU A 180 -11.02 -0.08 1.23
N THR A 181 -10.89 -0.23 -0.09
CA THR A 181 -11.83 -1.01 -0.91
C THR A 181 -11.76 -2.50 -0.55
N LEU A 182 -12.90 -3.08 -0.15
CA LEU A 182 -13.03 -4.49 0.24
C LEU A 182 -13.44 -5.42 -0.91
N ASP A 183 -13.72 -4.87 -2.08
CA ASP A 183 -14.10 -5.61 -3.27
C ASP A 183 -12.96 -5.53 -4.28
N THR A 184 -12.29 -6.67 -4.53
CA THR A 184 -11.20 -6.75 -5.51
C THR A 184 -11.66 -6.29 -6.90
N ALA A 185 -12.91 -6.56 -7.29
CA ALA A 185 -13.42 -6.19 -8.62
C ALA A 185 -13.50 -4.67 -8.77
N GLN A 186 -14.00 -3.97 -7.74
CA GLN A 186 -14.06 -2.51 -7.70
C GLN A 186 -12.66 -1.90 -7.71
N ARG A 187 -11.71 -2.52 -6.98
CA ARG A 187 -10.31 -2.05 -6.97
C ARG A 187 -9.71 -2.12 -8.38
N LEU A 188 -9.86 -3.26 -9.06
CA LEU A 188 -9.38 -3.46 -10.44
C LEU A 188 -10.08 -2.54 -11.45
N GLU A 189 -11.37 -2.29 -11.29
CA GLU A 189 -12.12 -1.35 -12.14
C GLU A 189 -11.58 0.07 -12.01
N ARG A 190 -11.35 0.52 -10.77
CA ARG A 190 -10.76 1.83 -10.51
C ARG A 190 -9.35 1.94 -11.09
N GLU A 191 -8.54 0.90 -10.98
CA GLU A 191 -7.21 0.84 -11.59
C GLU A 191 -7.27 0.89 -13.12
N THR A 192 -8.23 0.21 -13.76
CA THR A 192 -8.48 0.29 -15.20
C THR A 192 -8.76 1.73 -15.64
N GLU A 193 -9.60 2.47 -14.90
CA GLU A 193 -9.90 3.88 -15.20
C GLU A 193 -8.63 4.76 -15.13
N ILE A 194 -7.86 4.63 -14.04
CA ILE A 194 -6.63 5.41 -13.81
C ILE A 194 -5.59 5.13 -14.89
N LEU A 195 -5.35 3.85 -15.19
CA LEU A 195 -4.36 3.44 -16.18
C LEU A 195 -4.79 3.83 -17.59
N THR A 196 -6.08 3.72 -17.93
CA THR A 196 -6.61 4.15 -19.22
C THR A 196 -6.42 5.65 -19.43
N SER A 197 -6.79 6.46 -18.44
CA SER A 197 -6.58 7.91 -18.47
C SER A 197 -5.10 8.27 -18.66
N THR A 198 -4.23 7.62 -17.88
CA THR A 198 -2.77 7.81 -17.94
C THR A 198 -2.21 7.43 -19.31
N ARG A 199 -2.60 6.27 -19.84
CA ARG A 199 -2.19 5.80 -21.17
C ARG A 199 -2.60 6.79 -22.26
N ASN A 200 -3.83 7.30 -22.21
CA ASN A 200 -4.33 8.27 -23.19
C ASN A 200 -3.54 9.59 -23.14
N HIS A 201 -3.23 10.10 -21.94
CA HIS A 201 -2.38 11.27 -21.77
C HIS A 201 -0.95 11.06 -22.31
N LEU A 202 -0.33 9.91 -22.05
CA LEU A 202 1.01 9.58 -22.56
C LEU A 202 1.02 9.39 -24.08
N ALA A 203 -0.02 8.77 -24.64
CA ALA A 203 -0.16 8.60 -26.09
C ALA A 203 -0.25 9.95 -26.80
N ALA A 204 -1.11 10.87 -26.31
CA ALA A 204 -1.22 12.22 -26.86
C ALA A 204 0.11 12.99 -26.83
N ARG A 205 0.87 12.89 -25.71
CA ARG A 205 2.19 13.53 -25.59
C ARG A 205 3.23 12.92 -26.52
N THR A 206 3.16 11.62 -26.78
CA THR A 206 4.09 10.93 -27.68
C THR A 206 3.87 11.39 -29.12
N VAL A 207 2.62 11.52 -29.56
CA VAL A 207 2.29 12.04 -30.89
C VAL A 207 2.82 13.47 -31.08
N LEU A 208 2.66 14.34 -30.07
CA LEU A 208 3.20 15.71 -30.13
C LEU A 208 4.73 15.72 -30.22
N LYS A 209 5.42 14.84 -29.49
CA LYS A 209 6.88 14.72 -29.54
C LYS A 209 7.34 14.28 -30.95
N ASP A 210 6.70 13.25 -31.50
CA ASP A 210 7.03 12.71 -32.82
C ASP A 210 6.72 13.71 -33.95
N ALA A 211 5.76 14.63 -33.77
CA ALA A 211 5.45 15.68 -34.74
C ALA A 211 6.40 16.89 -34.69
N LEU A 212 7.15 17.06 -33.59
CA LEU A 212 8.09 18.17 -33.36
C LEU A 212 9.56 17.78 -33.59
N THR A 213 9.84 16.50 -33.85
CA THR A 213 11.17 15.94 -34.17
C THR A 213 11.27 15.57 -35.63
#